data_AF-A0AAW3W5I7-F1
#
_entry.id   AF-A0AAW3W5I7-F1
#
_cell.length_a   1.000
_cell.length_b   1.000
_cell.length_c   1.000
_cell.angle_alpha   90.00
_cell.angle_beta   90.00
_cell.angle_gamma   90.00
#
_symmetry.space_group_name_H-M   'P 1'
#
loop_
_entity.id
_entity.type
_entity.pdbx_description
1 polymer ?
#
loop_
_entity_poly.entity_id
_entity_poly.type
_entity_poly.pdbx_seq_one_letter_code
_entity_poly.pdbx_strand_id
1 'polypeptide(L)'
;MLNPSITQKYKIDTLLSLGCKQWQKGSMNRIYLPEPVLHQLLDLKVTYYNTGNIGSIEQGGEVLSNSQGSKVLSSLTYCKFYYDVTSDSYGYKHSQGYVDLHSIVFRKLDEYIQSKYDTQRAVVAEREVTIDELNAALGF
;
A
#
# COMPACT_ATOMS: atom_id res chain seq x y z
N MET A 1 5.23 9.04 9.67
CA MET A 1 6.46 8.21 9.66
C MET A 1 6.09 6.85 10.22
N LEU A 2 6.64 5.77 9.68
CA LEU A 2 6.42 4.42 10.21
C LEU A 2 6.94 4.31 11.64
N ASN A 3 6.19 3.64 12.50
CA ASN A 3 6.61 3.29 13.85
C ASN A 3 7.84 2.36 13.79
N PRO A 4 8.93 2.64 14.52
CA PRO A 4 10.16 1.85 14.47
C PRO A 4 9.98 0.40 14.97
N SER A 5 8.91 0.11 15.72
CA SER A 5 8.56 -1.25 16.14
C SER A 5 7.95 -2.10 15.03
N ILE A 6 7.59 -1.50 13.88
CA ILE A 6 7.08 -2.25 12.73
C ILE A 6 8.23 -3.07 12.12
N THR A 7 8.15 -4.38 12.29
CA THR A 7 9.16 -5.30 11.78
C THR A 7 9.08 -5.47 10.26
N GLN A 8 10.18 -5.89 9.66
CA GLN A 8 10.23 -6.25 8.24
C GLN A 8 9.20 -7.33 7.88
N LYS A 9 9.08 -8.36 8.73
CA LYS A 9 8.11 -9.43 8.56
C LYS A 9 6.67 -8.89 8.52
N TYR A 10 6.34 -7.96 9.40
CA TYR A 10 5.02 -7.34 9.42
C TYR A 10 4.73 -6.58 8.12
N LYS A 11 5.71 -5.82 7.60
CA LYS A 11 5.57 -5.14 6.29
C LYS A 11 5.28 -6.17 5.18
N ILE A 12 6.06 -7.24 5.11
CA ILE A 12 5.89 -8.31 4.11
C ILE A 12 4.48 -8.90 4.18
N ASP A 13 4.06 -9.35 5.37
CA ASP A 13 2.75 -9.98 5.57
C ASP A 13 1.60 -9.00 5.21
N THR A 14 1.76 -7.72 5.58
CA THR A 14 0.80 -6.66 5.23
C THR A 14 0.72 -6.42 3.72
N LEU A 15 1.86 -6.36 3.02
CA LEU A 15 1.89 -6.17 1.58
C LEU A 15 1.27 -7.36 0.84
N LEU A 16 1.56 -8.58 1.29
CA LEU A 16 0.99 -9.79 0.69
C LEU A 16 -0.52 -9.85 0.91
N SER A 17 -1.01 -9.51 2.10
CA SER A 17 -2.46 -9.45 2.38
C SER A 17 -3.19 -8.32 1.63
N LEU A 18 -2.48 -7.25 1.26
CA LEU A 18 -2.98 -6.21 0.35
C LEU A 18 -3.09 -6.69 -1.11
N GLY A 19 -2.55 -7.86 -1.45
CA GLY A 19 -2.59 -8.43 -2.80
C GLY A 19 -1.36 -8.10 -3.65
N CYS A 20 -0.28 -7.61 -3.04
CA CYS A 20 1.01 -7.47 -3.72
C CYS A 20 1.62 -8.83 -4.05
N LYS A 21 2.54 -8.85 -5.03
CA LYS A 21 3.15 -10.10 -5.52
C LYS A 21 4.65 -10.14 -5.21
N GLN A 22 5.07 -11.17 -4.50
CA GLN A 22 6.49 -11.43 -4.27
C GLN A 22 7.14 -12.04 -5.50
N TRP A 23 8.31 -11.54 -5.85
CA TRP A 23 9.19 -12.05 -6.89
C TRP A 23 10.56 -12.28 -6.29
N GLN A 24 11.11 -13.46 -6.51
CA GLN A 24 12.42 -13.85 -6.01
C GLN A 24 13.24 -14.48 -7.14
N LYS A 25 14.48 -14.02 -7.32
CA LYS A 25 15.45 -14.60 -8.26
C LYS A 25 16.87 -14.29 -7.80
N GLY A 26 17.68 -15.34 -7.59
CA GLY A 26 19.04 -15.18 -7.08
C GLY A 26 19.03 -14.50 -5.71
N SER A 27 19.82 -13.44 -5.55
CA SER A 27 19.90 -12.62 -4.33
C SER A 27 18.80 -11.56 -4.21
N MET A 28 17.95 -11.40 -5.22
CA MET A 28 16.89 -10.40 -5.21
C MET A 28 15.58 -10.99 -4.70
N ASN A 29 14.93 -10.26 -3.80
CA ASN A 29 13.61 -10.56 -3.28
C ASN A 29 12.78 -9.27 -3.18
N ARG A 30 11.72 -9.15 -3.99
CA ARG A 30 10.93 -7.93 -4.11
C ARG A 30 9.45 -8.22 -4.05
N ILE A 31 8.69 -7.32 -3.43
CA ILE A 31 7.23 -7.35 -3.42
C ILE A 31 6.75 -6.21 -4.31
N TYR A 32 6.26 -6.55 -5.50
CA TYR A 32 5.76 -5.58 -6.48
C TYR A 32 4.33 -5.16 -6.13
N LEU A 33 4.05 -3.87 -6.29
CA LEU A 33 2.72 -3.29 -6.15
C LEU A 33 2.02 -3.32 -7.51
N PRO A 34 1.05 -4.22 -7.73
CA PRO A 34 0.31 -4.27 -8.98
C PRO A 34 -0.67 -3.09 -9.10
N GLU A 35 -1.11 -2.81 -10.32
CA GLU A 35 -2.02 -1.69 -10.63
C GLU A 35 -3.28 -1.63 -9.74
N PRO A 36 -4.00 -2.73 -9.44
CA PRO A 36 -5.16 -2.67 -8.54
C PRO A 36 -4.82 -2.16 -7.13
N VAL A 37 -3.64 -2.53 -6.62
CA VAL A 37 -3.16 -2.06 -5.31
C VAL A 37 -2.80 -0.58 -5.38
N LEU A 38 -2.16 -0.13 -6.46
CA LEU A 38 -1.86 1.30 -6.66
C LEU A 38 -3.14 2.13 -6.74
N HIS A 39 -4.17 1.65 -7.43
CA HIS A 39 -5.47 2.32 -7.48
C HIS A 39 -6.11 2.42 -6.10
N GLN A 40 -6.09 1.32 -5.33
CA GLN A 40 -6.60 1.32 -3.96
C GLN A 40 -5.84 2.29 -3.04
N LEU A 41 -4.51 2.31 -3.09
CA LEU A 41 -3.68 3.19 -2.24
C LEU A 41 -3.85 4.67 -2.55
N LEU A 42 -4.11 5.00 -3.82
CA LEU A 42 -4.25 6.36 -4.30
C LEU A 42 -5.71 6.83 -4.35
N ASP A 43 -6.65 5.99 -3.91
CA ASP A 43 -8.10 6.19 -4.02
C ASP A 43 -8.54 6.57 -5.44
N LEU A 44 -8.01 5.84 -6.42
CA LEU A 44 -8.32 6.00 -7.83
C LEU A 44 -9.48 5.08 -8.23
N LYS A 45 -10.53 5.68 -8.79
CA LYS A 45 -11.57 4.96 -9.49
C LYS A 45 -11.43 5.25 -10.97
N VAL A 46 -11.18 4.21 -11.75
CA VAL A 46 -11.02 4.30 -13.21
C VAL A 46 -12.21 3.63 -13.86
N THR A 47 -12.93 4.36 -14.70
CA THR A 47 -13.91 3.79 -15.61
C THR A 47 -13.28 3.66 -17.00
N TYR A 48 -13.62 2.59 -17.70
CA TYR A 48 -13.18 2.38 -19.08
C TYR A 48 -14.39 2.33 -19.99
N TYR A 49 -14.26 2.89 -21.19
CA TYR A 49 -15.16 2.62 -22.30
C TYR A 49 -15.01 1.16 -22.76
N ASN A 50 -16.01 0.66 -23.49
CA ASN A 50 -15.99 -0.68 -24.10
C ASN A 50 -14.81 -0.91 -25.06
N THR A 51 -14.14 0.17 -25.49
CA THR A 51 -12.93 0.12 -26.32
C THR A 51 -11.64 -0.06 -25.54
N GLY A 52 -11.69 -0.10 -24.20
CA GLY A 52 -10.51 -0.09 -23.33
C GLY A 52 -9.91 1.30 -23.10
N ASN A 53 -10.46 2.34 -23.73
CA ASN A 53 -10.08 3.73 -23.46
C ASN A 53 -10.58 4.18 -22.10
N ILE A 54 -9.84 5.06 -21.43
CA ILE A 54 -10.24 5.66 -20.16
C ILE A 54 -11.50 6.52 -20.37
N GLY A 55 -12.53 6.24 -19.58
CA GLY A 55 -13.79 6.98 -19.50
C GLY A 55 -13.68 8.20 -18.61
N SER A 56 -13.47 7.95 -17.32
CA SER A 56 -13.25 8.95 -16.29
C SER A 56 -12.29 8.40 -15.24
N ILE A 57 -11.57 9.30 -14.57
CA ILE A 57 -10.76 8.95 -13.41
C ILE A 57 -11.17 9.87 -12.28
N GLU A 58 -11.50 9.27 -11.15
CA GLU A 58 -11.76 9.98 -9.91
C GLU A 58 -10.64 9.69 -8.92
N GLN A 59 -10.19 10.71 -8.20
CA GLN A 59 -9.24 10.59 -7.11
C GLN A 59 -9.83 11.26 -5.88
N GLY A 60 -10.00 10.53 -4.76
CA GLY A 60 -10.53 11.15 -3.54
C GLY A 60 -11.96 11.68 -3.68
N GLY A 61 -12.73 11.20 -4.66
CA GLY A 61 -14.06 11.72 -5.00
C GLY A 61 -14.09 12.90 -5.97
N GLU A 62 -12.94 13.39 -6.44
CA GLU A 62 -12.86 14.45 -7.45
C GLU A 62 -12.53 13.88 -8.83
N VAL A 63 -13.25 14.32 -9.86
CA VAL A 63 -12.99 13.92 -11.25
C VAL A 63 -11.74 14.64 -11.76
N LEU A 64 -10.73 13.87 -12.15
CA LEU A 64 -9.55 14.40 -12.83
C LEU A 64 -9.89 14.75 -14.28
N SER A 65 -9.26 15.79 -14.82
CA SER A 65 -9.32 16.03 -16.26
C SER A 65 -8.73 14.83 -17.03
N ASN A 66 -9.28 14.53 -18.20
CA ASN A 66 -8.82 13.39 -19.02
C ASN A 66 -7.30 13.41 -19.28
N SER A 67 -6.72 14.58 -19.48
CA SER A 67 -5.28 14.74 -19.73
C SER A 67 -4.44 14.48 -18.47
N GLN A 68 -4.89 14.89 -17.29
CA GLN A 68 -4.23 14.60 -16.02
C GLN A 68 -4.36 13.12 -15.67
N GLY A 69 -5.58 12.59 -15.74
CA GLY A 69 -5.85 11.19 -15.42
C GLY A 69 -5.08 10.23 -16.33
N SER A 70 -5.02 10.50 -17.64
CA SER A 70 -4.22 9.71 -18.58
C SER A 70 -2.72 9.70 -18.23
N LYS A 71 -2.16 10.86 -17.81
CA LYS A 71 -0.77 10.94 -17.37
C LYS A 71 -0.52 10.14 -16.09
N VAL A 72 -1.43 10.21 -15.12
CA VAL A 72 -1.34 9.45 -13.87
C VAL A 72 -1.36 7.95 -14.17
N LEU A 73 -2.36 7.47 -14.91
CA LEU A 73 -2.46 6.04 -15.23
C LEU A 73 -1.28 5.55 -16.05
N SER A 74 -0.89 6.28 -17.10
CA SER A 74 0.29 5.91 -17.90
C SER A 74 1.55 5.80 -17.04
N SER A 75 1.71 6.71 -16.08
CA SER A 75 2.84 6.68 -15.15
C SER A 75 2.77 5.50 -14.18
N LEU A 76 1.58 5.16 -13.66
CA LEU A 76 1.36 4.02 -12.77
C LEU A 76 1.54 2.68 -13.49
N THR A 77 1.05 2.55 -14.72
CA THR A 77 1.19 1.34 -15.54
C THR A 77 2.64 1.11 -15.97
N TYR A 78 3.36 2.18 -16.30
CA TYR A 78 4.75 2.08 -16.77
C TYR A 78 5.76 1.92 -15.62
N CYS A 79 5.53 2.60 -14.49
CA CYS A 79 6.40 2.54 -13.33
C CYS A 79 6.10 1.29 -12.50
N LYS A 80 7.13 0.48 -12.24
CA LYS A 80 7.00 -0.72 -11.40
C LYS A 80 7.48 -0.42 -9.99
N PHE A 81 6.56 -0.10 -9.09
CA PHE A 81 6.84 0.10 -7.67
C PHE A 81 7.05 -1.23 -6.95
N TYR A 82 8.00 -1.27 -6.02
CA TYR A 82 8.25 -2.44 -5.20
C TYR A 82 8.81 -2.08 -3.83
N TYR A 83 8.62 -3.00 -2.89
CA TYR A 83 9.39 -3.08 -1.66
C TYR A 83 10.48 -4.14 -1.83
N ASP A 84 11.73 -3.78 -1.61
CA ASP A 84 12.88 -4.68 -1.67
C ASP A 84 13.14 -5.29 -0.29
N VAL A 85 12.90 -6.59 -0.19
CA VAL A 85 13.01 -7.34 1.06
C VAL A 85 14.48 -7.50 1.46
N THR A 86 15.42 -7.48 0.52
CA THR A 86 16.84 -7.66 0.86
C THR A 86 17.40 -6.40 1.51
N SER A 87 16.96 -5.21 1.09
CA SER A 87 17.45 -3.92 1.60
C SER A 87 16.49 -3.19 2.56
N ASP A 88 15.33 -3.76 2.88
CA ASP A 88 14.25 -3.11 3.65
C ASP A 88 13.93 -1.68 3.16
N SER A 89 13.78 -1.52 1.84
CA SER A 89 13.58 -0.20 1.23
C SER A 89 12.61 -0.23 0.06
N TYR A 90 11.97 0.91 -0.21
CA TYR A 90 11.16 1.07 -1.41
C TYR A 90 12.01 1.38 -2.62
N GLY A 91 11.56 0.90 -3.77
CA GLY A 91 12.18 1.20 -5.05
C GLY A 91 11.14 1.20 -6.17
N TYR A 92 11.60 1.66 -7.33
CA TYR A 92 10.79 1.65 -8.53
C TYR A 92 11.67 1.35 -9.75
N LYS A 93 11.06 0.78 -10.79
CA LYS A 93 11.68 0.68 -12.12
C LYS A 93 10.90 1.51 -13.11
N HIS A 94 11.65 2.14 -14.01
CA HIS A 94 11.14 3.07 -15.01
C HIS A 94 10.57 4.35 -14.39
N SER A 95 10.69 5.48 -15.09
CA SER A 95 10.07 6.74 -14.68
C SER A 95 9.65 7.50 -15.93
N GLN A 96 8.45 8.08 -15.92
CA GLN A 96 7.90 8.91 -17.00
C GLN A 96 7.94 10.40 -16.66
N GLY A 97 8.71 10.81 -15.65
CA GLY A 97 8.89 12.23 -15.31
C GLY A 97 7.63 12.93 -14.77
N TYR A 98 6.57 12.18 -14.42
CA TYR A 98 5.44 12.74 -13.68
C TYR A 98 5.89 13.08 -12.26
N VAL A 99 5.80 14.37 -11.93
CA VAL A 99 6.39 14.94 -10.72
C VAL A 99 5.89 14.19 -9.48
N ASP A 100 6.86 13.67 -8.72
CA ASP A 100 6.73 13.13 -7.36
C ASP A 100 5.79 11.93 -7.13
N LEU A 101 5.37 11.23 -8.19
CA LEU A 101 4.47 10.06 -8.07
C LEU A 101 5.01 8.99 -7.11
N HIS A 102 6.32 8.74 -7.14
CA HIS A 102 6.94 7.74 -6.29
C HIS A 102 6.86 8.09 -4.81
N SER A 103 7.12 9.34 -4.42
CA SER A 103 7.01 9.78 -3.04
C SER A 103 5.57 9.70 -2.55
N ILE A 104 4.60 10.05 -3.41
CA ILE A 104 3.18 9.91 -3.09
C ILE A 104 2.82 8.44 -2.84
N VAL A 105 3.22 7.53 -3.74
CA VAL A 105 2.95 6.09 -3.60
C VAL A 105 3.59 5.54 -2.32
N PHE A 106 4.86 5.85 -2.07
CA PHE A 106 5.58 5.34 -0.90
C PHE A 106 5.02 5.90 0.41
N ARG A 107 4.67 7.19 0.44
CA ARG A 107 3.97 7.79 1.59
C ARG A 107 2.62 7.13 1.84
N LYS A 108 1.83 6.86 0.79
CA LYS A 108 0.53 6.18 0.92
C LYS A 108 0.67 4.74 1.38
N LEU A 109 1.73 4.06 0.94
CA LEU A 109 2.05 2.72 1.41
C LEU A 109 2.42 2.73 2.90
N ASP A 110 3.24 3.69 3.34
CA ASP A 110 3.59 3.87 4.76
C ASP A 110 2.37 4.16 5.62
N GLU A 111 1.50 5.09 5.18
CA GLU A 111 0.24 5.41 5.85
C GLU A 111 -0.64 4.16 6.00
N TYR A 112 -0.74 3.34 4.95
CA TYR A 112 -1.51 2.09 4.98
C TYR A 112 -0.92 1.08 5.97
N ILE A 113 0.39 0.81 5.91
CA ILE A 113 1.06 -0.14 6.79
C ILE A 113 0.93 0.30 8.26
N GLN A 114 1.14 1.59 8.53
CA GLN A 114 0.99 2.17 9.86
C GLN A 114 -0.43 1.97 10.39
N SER A 115 -1.45 2.31 9.59
CA SER A 115 -2.85 2.15 9.97
C SER A 115 -3.21 0.70 10.33
N LYS A 116 -2.70 -0.28 9.57
CA LYS A 116 -2.92 -1.70 9.90
C LYS A 116 -2.25 -2.09 11.21
N TYR A 117 -1.02 -1.62 11.43
CA TYR A 117 -0.29 -1.89 12.66
C TYR A 117 -1.01 -1.33 13.89
N ASP A 118 -1.47 -0.08 13.81
CA ASP A 118 -2.18 0.58 14.90
C ASP A 118 -3.51 -0.13 15.22
N THR A 119 -4.23 -0.56 14.17
CA THR A 119 -5.46 -1.36 14.33
C THR A 119 -5.16 -2.68 15.04
N GLN A 120 -4.10 -3.39 14.65
CA GLN A 120 -3.73 -4.66 15.28
C GLN A 120 -3.34 -4.45 16.75
N ARG A 121 -2.58 -3.39 17.06
CA ARG A 121 -2.16 -3.06 18.43
C ARG A 121 -3.35 -2.71 19.32
N ALA A 122 -4.32 -1.97 18.82
CA ALA A 122 -5.55 -1.66 19.56
C ALA A 122 -6.31 -2.94 19.94
N VAL A 123 -6.51 -3.86 18.98
CA VAL A 123 -7.19 -5.15 19.22
C VAL A 123 -6.47 -6.01 20.26
N VAL A 124 -5.13 -6.02 20.26
CA VAL A 124 -4.35 -6.77 21.26
C VAL A 124 -4.50 -6.13 22.64
N ALA A 125 -4.39 -4.81 22.74
CA ALA A 125 -4.53 -4.10 24.00
C ALA A 125 -5.92 -4.29 24.63
N GLU A 126 -6.99 -4.24 23.83
CA GLU A 126 -8.36 -4.49 24.31
C GLU A 126 -8.53 -5.91 24.86
N ARG A 127 -7.88 -6.91 24.24
CA ARG A 127 -7.91 -8.30 24.71
C ARG A 127 -7.16 -8.49 26.02
N GLU A 128 -5.99 -7.84 26.17
CA GLU A 128 -5.20 -7.89 27.40
C GLU A 128 -5.99 -7.29 28.58
N VAL A 129 -6.62 -6.12 28.38
CA VAL A 129 -7.51 -5.51 29.39
C VAL A 129 -8.65 -6.45 29.78
N THR A 130 -9.30 -7.08 28.80
CA THR A 130 -10.40 -8.03 29.06
C THR A 130 -9.92 -9.23 29.89
N ILE A 131 -8.71 -9.73 29.63
CA ILE A 131 -8.13 -10.85 30.38
C ILE A 131 -7.82 -10.44 31.82
N ASP A 132 -7.25 -9.24 32.03
CA ASP A 132 -6.95 -8.74 33.37
C ASP A 132 -8.23 -8.53 34.19
N GLU A 133 -9.29 -8.00 33.58
CA GLU A 133 -10.62 -7.88 34.21
C GLU A 133 -11.21 -9.26 34.58
N LEU A 134 -11.08 -10.25 33.70
CA LEU A 134 -11.52 -11.62 33.97
C LEU A 134 -10.72 -12.26 35.12
N ASN A 135 -9.40 -12.10 35.12
CA ASN A 135 -8.55 -12.63 36.19
C ASN A 135 -8.90 -11.98 37.54
N ALA A 136 -9.08 -10.65 37.55
CA ALA A 136 -9.50 -9.91 38.74
C ALA A 136 -10.89 -10.36 39.25
N ALA A 137 -11.85 -10.59 38.35
CA ALA A 137 -13.18 -11.07 38.72
C ALA A 137 -13.18 -12.51 39.27
N LEU A 138 -12.24 -13.35 38.81
CA LEU A 138 -12.09 -14.74 39.24
C LEU A 138 -11.15 -14.91 40.44
N GLY A 139 -10.49 -13.83 40.89
CA GLY A 139 -9.58 -13.86 42.04
C GLY A 139 -8.26 -14.60 41.77
N PHE A 140 -7.83 -14.66 40.51
CA PHE A 140 -6.49 -15.10 40.11
C PHE A 140 -5.48 -13.96 40.21
#